data_AF-A0A7J8VA66-F1
#
_entry.id   AF-A0A7J8VA66-F1
#
_cell.length_a   1.000
_cell.length_b   1.000
_cell.length_c   1.000
_cell.angle_alpha   90.00
_cell.angle_beta   90.00
_cell.angle_gamma   90.00
#
_symmetry.space_group_name_H-M   'P 1'
#
loop_
_entity.id
_entity.type
_entity.pdbx_description
1 polymer ?
#
loop_
_entity_poly.entity_id
_entity_poly.type
_entity_poly.pdbx_seq_one_letter_code
_entity_poly.pdbx_strand_id
1 'polypeptide(L)'
;MRGIGGPLLTIGDLLSDVGEESSEAPDHHKKPDASLPPPSILDPVDASSQSLDLIKLFQENFEKLNEALAGSDHSWTALTLELCTGLETANKLVQSTDTNVRSLSEKVRELEKIVKRGDSAITAARAISISISLNQKGGSSVASENREEYGSPQ
;
A
#
# COMPACT_ATOMS: atom_id res chain seq x y z
N MET A 1 -24.43 -45.31 53.56
CA MET A 1 -24.79 -44.09 52.80
C MET A 1 -24.58 -44.41 51.32
N ARG A 2 -25.67 -44.71 50.60
CA ARG A 2 -25.61 -45.04 49.17
C ARG A 2 -25.66 -43.71 48.41
N GLY A 3 -24.50 -43.16 48.07
CA GLY A 3 -24.41 -41.99 47.20
C GLY A 3 -24.85 -42.39 45.80
N ILE A 4 -26.01 -41.90 45.39
CA ILE A 4 -26.51 -42.06 44.02
C ILE A 4 -25.72 -41.06 43.18
N GLY A 5 -24.70 -41.55 42.48
CA GLY A 5 -23.98 -40.77 41.47
C GLY A 5 -24.92 -40.55 40.29
N GLY A 6 -25.23 -39.28 40.01
CA GLY A 6 -25.98 -38.91 38.82
C GLY A 6 -25.22 -39.29 37.53
N PRO A 7 -25.90 -39.24 36.37
CA PRO A 7 -25.26 -39.51 35.09
C PRO A 7 -24.10 -38.52 34.87
N LEU A 8 -22.95 -39.04 34.43
CA LEU A 8 -21.80 -38.23 34.04
C LEU A 8 -22.21 -37.38 32.83
N LEU A 9 -22.06 -36.07 32.94
CA LEU A 9 -22.20 -35.16 31.81
C LEU A 9 -21.23 -35.59 30.71
N THR A 10 -21.76 -35.71 29.49
CA THR A 10 -20.97 -36.07 28.32
C THR A 10 -20.21 -34.86 27.82
N ILE A 11 -19.12 -35.07 27.06
CA ILE A 11 -18.45 -33.98 26.34
C ILE A 11 -19.44 -33.19 25.47
N GLY A 12 -20.52 -33.81 24.98
CA GLY A 12 -21.58 -33.13 24.22
C GLY A 12 -22.36 -32.10 25.03
N ASP A 13 -22.59 -32.35 26.32
CA ASP A 13 -23.30 -31.41 27.21
C ASP A 13 -22.43 -30.17 27.50
N LEU A 14 -21.11 -30.33 27.58
CA LEU A 14 -20.15 -29.24 27.79
C LEU A 14 -19.98 -28.35 26.55
N LEU A 15 -20.09 -28.92 25.35
CA LEU A 15 -19.87 -28.20 24.10
C LEU A 15 -21.14 -27.53 23.54
N SER A 16 -22.29 -27.73 24.19
CA SER A 16 -23.58 -27.18 23.73
C SER A 16 -23.63 -25.65 23.88
N ASP A 17 -23.00 -25.08 24.92
CA ASP A 17 -22.98 -23.63 25.16
C ASP A 17 -22.03 -22.84 24.23
N VAL A 18 -21.18 -23.53 23.45
CA VAL A 18 -20.14 -22.90 22.59
C VAL A 18 -20.66 -22.53 21.20
N GLY A 19 -21.94 -22.81 20.90
CA GLY A 19 -22.57 -22.52 19.59
C GLY A 19 -23.65 -21.45 19.60
N GLU A 20 -24.05 -20.94 20.77
CA GLU A 20 -25.17 -20.00 20.90
C GLU A 20 -24.66 -18.57 21.03
N GLU A 21 -24.19 -18.00 19.93
CA GLU A 21 -24.08 -16.55 19.81
C GLU A 21 -25.50 -15.96 19.87
N SER A 22 -25.83 -15.43 21.05
CA SER A 22 -27.01 -14.60 21.26
C SER A 22 -26.97 -13.44 20.28
N SER A 23 -27.75 -13.57 19.21
CA SER A 23 -28.13 -12.47 18.32
C SER A 23 -29.16 -11.59 19.02
N GLU A 24 -28.79 -10.97 20.13
CA GLU A 24 -29.52 -9.84 20.71
C GLU A 24 -28.55 -8.70 20.95
N ALA A 25 -28.63 -7.70 20.07
CA ALA A 25 -27.93 -6.44 20.18
C ALA A 25 -28.34 -5.68 21.45
N PRO A 26 -27.37 -5.11 22.19
CA PRO A 26 -27.61 -3.95 23.01
C PRO A 26 -26.90 -2.74 22.39
N ASP A 27 -27.74 -1.81 21.97
CA ASP A 27 -27.40 -0.43 21.63
C ASP A 27 -26.62 0.23 22.79
N HIS A 28 -25.31 0.41 22.60
CA HIS A 28 -24.51 1.30 23.42
C HIS A 28 -23.67 2.22 22.54
N HIS A 29 -24.31 3.31 22.14
CA HIS A 29 -23.68 4.59 21.84
C HIS A 29 -22.54 4.92 22.84
N LYS A 30 -21.30 4.68 22.44
CA LYS A 30 -20.13 5.39 22.96
C LYS A 30 -19.31 5.93 21.79
N LYS A 31 -19.49 7.23 21.58
CA LYS A 31 -18.64 8.12 20.79
C LYS A 31 -17.19 8.03 21.30
N PRO A 32 -16.17 7.73 20.47
CA PRO A 32 -14.79 8.02 20.83
C PRO A 32 -14.44 9.41 20.29
N ASP A 33 -14.23 10.35 21.22
CA ASP A 33 -13.58 11.61 20.96
C ASP A 33 -12.17 11.40 20.40
N ALA A 34 -11.75 12.41 19.63
CA ALA A 34 -10.52 12.51 18.88
C ALA A 34 -9.25 12.20 19.69
N SER A 35 -8.41 11.33 19.13
CA SER A 35 -6.94 11.47 19.05
C SER A 35 -6.33 10.11 18.65
N LEU A 36 -6.49 9.71 17.39
CA LEU A 36 -5.62 8.68 16.82
C LEU A 36 -4.34 9.36 16.31
N PRO A 37 -3.14 8.92 16.72
CA PRO A 37 -1.92 9.39 16.08
C PRO A 37 -1.91 8.94 14.61
N PRO A 38 -1.29 9.71 13.71
CA PRO A 38 -1.23 9.35 12.29
C PRO A 38 -0.52 7.99 12.12
N PRO A 39 -0.87 7.21 11.09
CA PRO A 39 -0.21 5.92 10.84
C PRO A 39 1.27 6.19 10.57
N SER A 40 2.13 5.68 11.45
CA SER A 40 3.57 5.65 11.22
C SER A 40 3.81 4.97 9.87
N ILE A 41 4.40 5.73 8.96
CA ILE A 41 4.93 5.24 7.69
C ILE A 41 6.01 4.22 8.08
N LEU A 42 5.69 2.93 8.01
CA LEU A 42 6.68 1.88 8.16
C LEU A 42 7.66 1.99 7.00
N ASP A 43 8.95 2.08 7.32
CA ASP A 43 10.02 2.15 6.35
C ASP A 43 9.96 0.95 5.38
N PRO A 44 10.03 1.16 4.05
CA PRO A 44 9.91 0.09 3.06
C PRO A 44 11.06 -0.93 3.07
N VAL A 45 12.10 -0.71 3.89
CA VAL A 45 13.23 -1.63 4.08
C VAL A 45 12.86 -2.85 4.93
N ASP A 46 11.82 -2.78 5.77
CA ASP A 46 11.53 -3.85 6.73
C ASP A 46 10.50 -4.88 6.23
N ALA A 47 9.72 -4.56 5.20
CA ALA A 47 8.66 -5.45 4.71
C ALA A 47 9.20 -6.75 4.09
N SER A 48 10.37 -6.71 3.43
CA SER A 48 11.00 -7.91 2.86
C SER A 48 11.50 -8.87 3.95
N SER A 49 12.11 -8.32 5.00
CA SER A 49 12.62 -9.09 6.15
C SER A 49 11.47 -9.68 6.96
N GLN A 50 10.41 -8.89 7.20
CA GLN A 50 9.20 -9.35 7.89
C GLN A 50 8.46 -10.46 7.13
N SER A 51 8.41 -10.42 5.79
CA SER A 51 7.75 -11.49 5.02
C SER A 51 8.53 -12.82 5.04
N LEU A 52 9.87 -12.73 5.01
CA LEU A 52 10.76 -13.88 5.11
C LEU A 52 10.68 -14.53 6.49
N ASP A 53 10.53 -13.70 7.52
CA ASP A 53 10.32 -14.14 8.90
C ASP A 53 8.97 -14.85 9.07
N LEU A 54 7.91 -14.36 8.42
CA LEU A 54 6.57 -14.96 8.53
C LEU A 54 6.46 -16.35 7.89
N ILE A 55 7.11 -16.57 6.73
CA ILE A 55 7.16 -17.90 6.09
C ILE A 55 7.88 -18.89 7.00
N LYS A 56 9.00 -18.46 7.59
CA LYS A 56 9.80 -19.28 8.50
C LYS A 56 9.01 -19.61 9.77
N LEU A 57 8.35 -18.61 10.37
CA LEU A 57 7.53 -18.78 11.56
C LEU A 57 6.32 -19.69 11.33
N PHE A 58 5.69 -19.61 10.15
CA PHE A 58 4.63 -20.54 9.75
C PHE A 58 5.14 -21.99 9.69
N GLN A 59 6.28 -22.21 9.03
CA GLN A 59 6.86 -23.53 8.88
C GLN A 59 7.24 -24.15 10.25
N GLU A 60 7.91 -23.37 11.10
CA GLU A 60 8.31 -23.82 12.44
C GLU A 60 7.10 -24.17 13.32
N ASN A 61 6.04 -23.35 13.29
CA ASN A 61 4.83 -23.63 14.07
C ASN A 61 4.02 -24.80 13.51
N PHE A 62 4.04 -25.02 12.20
CA PHE A 62 3.41 -26.17 11.58
C PHE A 62 4.13 -27.48 11.95
N GLU A 63 5.46 -27.48 12.00
CA GLU A 63 6.25 -28.63 12.46
C GLU A 63 5.96 -28.95 13.93
N LYS A 64 5.96 -27.94 14.81
CA LYS A 64 5.59 -28.10 16.22
C LYS A 64 4.16 -28.61 16.39
N LEU A 65 3.22 -28.15 15.56
CA LEU A 65 1.84 -28.62 15.59
C LEU A 65 1.76 -30.11 15.24
N ASN A 66 2.47 -30.55 14.21
CA ASN A 66 2.51 -31.98 13.84
C ASN A 66 3.09 -32.84 14.96
N GLU A 67 4.13 -32.37 15.66
CA GLU A 67 4.68 -33.06 16.83
C GLU A 67 3.66 -33.14 17.98
N ALA A 68 2.99 -32.03 18.30
CA ALA A 68 1.97 -31.98 19.35
C ALA A 68 0.76 -32.88 19.03
N LEU A 69 0.34 -32.98 17.77
CA LEU A 69 -0.74 -33.85 17.32
C LEU A 69 -0.38 -35.34 17.35
N ALA A 70 0.90 -35.68 17.17
CA ALA A 70 1.39 -37.05 17.32
C ALA A 70 1.58 -37.45 18.79
N GLY A 71 1.77 -36.47 19.67
CA GLY A 71 1.89 -36.64 21.11
C GLY A 71 0.53 -36.73 21.84
N SER A 72 0.60 -36.73 23.17
CA SER A 72 -0.57 -36.67 24.05
C SER A 72 -0.91 -35.25 24.54
N ASP A 73 -0.14 -34.26 24.10
CA ASP A 73 -0.12 -32.93 24.69
C ASP A 73 -1.21 -32.05 24.06
N HIS A 74 -1.96 -31.32 24.90
CA HIS A 74 -3.02 -30.42 24.44
C HIS A 74 -2.50 -29.08 23.86
N SER A 75 -1.19 -28.94 23.70
CA SER A 75 -0.52 -27.77 23.11
C SER A 75 -0.91 -27.54 21.65
N TRP A 76 -1.43 -28.57 20.95
CA TRP A 76 -1.92 -28.45 19.57
C TRP A 76 -2.98 -27.35 19.42
N THR A 77 -3.80 -27.09 20.45
CA THR A 77 -4.82 -26.03 20.43
C THR A 77 -4.18 -24.64 20.34
N ALA A 78 -3.17 -24.36 21.17
CA ALA A 78 -2.44 -23.11 21.18
C ALA A 78 -1.65 -22.92 19.87
N LEU A 79 -0.97 -23.96 19.40
CA LEU A 79 -0.21 -23.92 18.14
C LEU A 79 -1.12 -23.69 16.92
N THR A 80 -2.33 -24.26 16.93
CA THR A 80 -3.32 -23.99 15.88
C THR A 80 -3.75 -22.53 15.87
N LEU A 81 -4.02 -21.94 17.03
CA LEU A 81 -4.36 -20.51 17.13
C LEU A 81 -3.21 -19.61 16.69
N GLU A 82 -1.97 -19.97 17.01
CA GLU A 82 -0.78 -19.24 16.58
C GLU A 82 -0.62 -19.25 15.05
N LEU A 83 -0.83 -20.41 14.41
CA LEU A 83 -0.83 -20.51 12.94
C LEU A 83 -1.96 -19.68 12.31
N CYS A 84 -3.18 -19.74 12.85
CA CYS A 84 -4.29 -18.93 12.37
C CYS A 84 -3.97 -17.42 12.47
N THR A 85 -3.34 -16.99 13.57
CA THR A 85 -2.92 -15.60 13.77
C THR A 85 -1.82 -15.19 12.78
N GLY A 86 -0.85 -16.07 12.53
CA GLY A 86 0.19 -15.87 11.53
C GLY A 86 -0.39 -15.73 10.11
N LEU A 87 -1.34 -16.59 9.75
CA LEU A 87 -2.04 -16.53 8.46
C LEU A 87 -2.88 -15.26 8.30
N GLU A 88 -3.59 -14.83 9.36
CA GLU A 88 -4.33 -13.58 9.34
C GLU A 88 -3.40 -12.37 9.13
N THR A 89 -2.24 -12.38 9.78
CA THR A 89 -1.21 -11.36 9.61
C THR A 89 -0.66 -11.35 8.18
N ALA A 90 -0.39 -12.53 7.60
CA ALA A 90 0.02 -12.66 6.20
C ALA A 90 -1.04 -12.09 5.25
N ASN A 91 -2.31 -12.40 5.48
CA ASN A 91 -3.41 -11.88 4.68
C ASN A 91 -3.51 -10.35 4.76
N LYS A 92 -3.36 -9.76 5.95
CA LYS A 92 -3.31 -8.30 6.12
C LYS A 92 -2.13 -7.66 5.38
N LEU A 93 -0.97 -8.31 5.40
CA LEU A 93 0.22 -7.83 4.68
C LEU A 93 0.00 -7.82 3.16
N VAL A 94 -0.61 -8.87 2.61
CA VAL A 94 -0.97 -8.94 1.18
C VAL A 94 -1.96 -7.83 0.82
N GLN A 95 -3.03 -7.66 1.61
CA GLN A 95 -4.02 -6.61 1.37
C GLN A 95 -3.41 -5.19 1.43
N SER A 96 -2.53 -4.94 2.40
CA SER A 96 -1.80 -3.66 2.49
C SER A 96 -0.89 -3.45 1.28
N THR A 97 -0.18 -4.49 0.85
CA THR A 97 0.69 -4.43 -0.33
C THR A 97 -0.12 -4.12 -1.60
N ASP A 98 -1.24 -4.81 -1.82
CA ASP A 98 -2.11 -4.58 -2.98
C ASP A 98 -2.69 -3.16 -3.01
N THR A 99 -3.09 -2.62 -1.86
CA THR A 99 -3.58 -1.24 -1.77
C THR A 99 -2.46 -0.23 -2.08
N ASN A 100 -1.26 -0.44 -1.56
CA ASN A 100 -0.09 0.40 -1.84
C ASN A 100 0.33 0.33 -3.31
N VAL A 101 0.40 -0.87 -3.90
CA VAL A 101 0.74 -1.06 -5.32
C VAL A 101 -0.28 -0.37 -6.22
N ARG A 102 -1.58 -0.45 -5.90
CA ARG A 102 -2.63 0.26 -6.63
C ARG A 102 -2.47 1.78 -6.56
N SER A 103 -2.22 2.33 -5.36
CA SER A 103 -1.97 3.77 -5.19
C SER A 103 -0.71 4.23 -5.93
N LEU A 104 0.35 3.43 -5.90
CA LEU A 104 1.58 3.72 -6.62
C LEU A 104 1.34 3.73 -8.14
N SER A 105 0.61 2.75 -8.67
CA SER A 105 0.24 2.69 -10.09
C SER A 105 -0.54 3.94 -10.54
N GLU A 106 -1.46 4.42 -9.72
CA GLU A 106 -2.21 5.64 -9.98
C GLU A 106 -1.29 6.87 -10.05
N LYS A 107 -0.40 7.04 -9.06
CA LYS A 107 0.58 8.14 -9.04
C LYS A 107 1.54 8.10 -10.23
N VAL A 108 1.99 6.92 -10.63
CA VAL A 108 2.84 6.74 -11.82
C VAL A 108 2.10 7.16 -13.09
N ARG A 109 0.80 6.82 -13.21
CA ARG A 109 -0.04 7.26 -14.34
C ARG A 109 -0.22 8.77 -14.37
N GLU A 110 -0.39 9.42 -13.22
CA GLU A 110 -0.45 10.88 -13.15
C GLU A 110 0.86 11.52 -13.57
N LEU A 111 1.99 10.98 -13.11
CA LEU A 111 3.31 11.46 -13.47
C LEU A 111 3.57 11.32 -14.98
N GLU A 112 3.14 10.21 -15.59
CA GLU A 112 3.24 10.02 -17.04
C GLU A 112 2.50 11.12 -17.82
N LYS A 113 1.29 11.52 -17.38
CA LYS A 113 0.55 12.63 -18.00
C LYS A 113 1.31 13.95 -17.88
N ILE A 114 1.93 14.20 -16.74
CA ILE A 114 2.73 15.41 -16.50
C ILE A 114 3.94 15.44 -17.42
N VAL A 115 4.65 14.30 -17.57
CA VAL A 115 5.80 14.16 -18.47
C VAL A 115 5.40 14.43 -19.92
N LYS A 116 4.33 13.78 -20.42
CA LYS A 116 3.83 14.01 -21.79
C LYS A 116 3.50 15.48 -22.06
N ARG A 117 2.90 16.16 -21.08
CA ARG A 117 2.63 17.60 -21.17
C ARG A 117 3.92 18.41 -21.20
N GLY A 118 4.91 18.04 -20.39
CA GLY A 118 6.25 18.64 -20.42
C GLY A 118 6.93 18.50 -21.78
N ASP A 119 6.93 17.31 -22.35
CA ASP A 119 7.52 17.04 -23.67
C ASP A 119 6.83 17.85 -24.78
N SER A 120 5.51 17.97 -24.71
CA SER A 120 4.74 18.79 -25.65
C SER A 120 5.10 20.28 -25.54
N ALA A 121 5.30 20.79 -24.32
CA ALA A 121 5.71 22.18 -24.09
C ALA A 121 7.15 22.43 -24.58
N ILE A 122 8.07 21.49 -24.35
CA ILE A 122 9.45 21.56 -24.86
C ILE A 122 9.45 21.59 -26.39
N THR A 123 8.65 20.74 -27.02
CA THR A 123 8.53 20.69 -28.48
C THR A 123 8.01 22.01 -29.05
N ALA A 124 6.96 22.57 -28.43
CA ALA A 124 6.42 23.87 -28.81
C ALA A 124 7.44 25.01 -28.63
N ALA A 125 8.16 25.04 -27.51
CA ALA A 125 9.19 26.04 -27.26
C ALA A 125 10.35 25.95 -28.27
N ARG A 126 10.77 24.72 -28.64
CA ARG A 126 11.77 24.51 -29.70
C ARG A 126 11.29 25.02 -31.05
N ALA A 127 10.04 24.76 -31.43
CA ALA A 127 9.48 25.25 -32.69
C ALA A 127 9.46 26.79 -32.76
N ILE A 128 9.05 27.45 -31.67
CA ILE A 128 9.09 28.91 -31.55
C ILE A 128 10.53 29.43 -31.67
N SER A 129 11.48 28.84 -30.93
CA SER A 129 12.88 29.24 -30.96
C SER A 129 13.48 29.16 -32.39
N ILE A 130 13.22 28.07 -33.10
CA ILE A 130 13.65 27.91 -34.50
C ILE A 130 13.03 28.98 -35.41
N SER A 131 11.74 29.27 -35.24
CA SER A 131 11.04 30.30 -36.05
C SER A 131 11.62 31.71 -35.83
N ILE A 132 11.97 32.05 -34.58
CA ILE A 132 12.59 33.33 -34.23
C ILE A 132 13.99 33.45 -34.85
N SER A 133 14.79 32.38 -34.79
CA SER A 133 16.13 32.36 -35.40
C SER A 133 16.09 32.48 -36.93
N LEU A 134 15.09 31.89 -37.59
CA LEU A 134 14.90 32.02 -39.04
C LEU A 134 14.50 33.45 -39.44
N ASN A 135 13.59 34.07 -38.70
CA ASN A 135 13.16 35.45 -38.96
C ASN A 135 14.29 36.48 -38.76
N GLN A 136 15.24 36.22 -37.86
CA GLN A 136 16.42 37.10 -37.69
C GLN A 136 17.46 36.95 -38.81
N LYS A 137 17.51 35.80 -39.51
CA LYS A 137 18.46 35.57 -40.62
C LYS A 137 17.95 36.10 -41.97
N GLY A 138 16.63 36.29 -42.11
CA GLY A 138 16.00 36.90 -43.30
C GLY A 138 15.94 38.43 -43.30
N GLY A 139 16.19 39.09 -42.16
CA GLY A 139 16.12 40.55 -42.01
C GLY A 139 17.43 41.31 -42.23
N SER A 140 18.54 40.61 -42.51
CA SER A 140 19.85 41.24 -42.73
C SER A 140 20.28 41.06 -44.20
N SER A 141 19.60 41.75 -45.12
CA SER A 141 20.11 41.95 -46.47
C SER A 141 19.53 43.25 -47.06
N VAL A 142 20.41 44.26 -47.09
CA VAL A 142 20.40 45.44 -47.98
C VAL A 142 19.34 46.52 -47.72
N ALA A 143 19.79 47.63 -47.14
CA ALA A 143 19.55 48.99 -47.66
C ALA A 143 20.39 49.99 -46.84
N SER A 144 21.64 50.18 -47.23
CA SER A 144 22.46 51.29 -46.75
C SER A 144 23.41 51.73 -47.86
N GLU A 145 22.85 52.33 -48.91
CA GLU A 145 23.63 53.21 -49.76
C GLU A 145 22.71 54.31 -50.29
N ASN A 146 22.75 55.45 -49.61
CA ASN A 146 22.52 56.77 -50.16
C ASN A 146 23.13 57.76 -49.16
N ARG A 147 24.44 57.94 -49.29
CA ARG A 147 25.17 59.01 -48.61
C ARG A 147 25.10 60.21 -49.54
N GLU A 148 24.19 61.12 -49.23
CA GLU A 148 24.20 62.48 -49.77
C GLU A 148 25.54 63.12 -49.41
N GLU A 149 26.35 63.43 -50.42
CA GLU A 149 27.56 64.24 -50.26
C GLU A 149 27.28 65.66 -50.79
N TYR A 150 27.45 66.59 -49.85
CA TYR A 150 27.27 68.03 -49.97
C TYR A 150 28.14 68.67 -51.06
N GLY A 151 27.58 69.65 -51.76
CA GLY A 151 28.31 70.72 -52.46
C GLY A 151 27.68 72.07 -52.13
N SER A 152 28.36 72.83 -51.27
CA SER A 152 27.91 74.05 -50.57
C SER A 152 27.78 75.33 -51.45
N PRO A 153 27.22 76.43 -50.89
CA PRO A 153 26.75 77.60 -51.63
C PRO A 153 27.85 78.66 -51.86
N GLN A 154 27.73 79.41 -52.96
CA GLN A 154 27.99 80.86 -53.06
C GLN A 154 27.36 81.44 -54.32
#